data_AF-A0A2I0KAX1-F1
#
_entry.id   AF-A0A2I0KAX1-F1
#
_cell.length_a   1.000
_cell.length_b   1.000
_cell.length_c   1.000
_cell.angle_alpha   90.00
_cell.angle_beta   90.00
_cell.angle_gamma   90.00
#
_symmetry.space_group_name_H-M   'P 1'
#
loop_
_entity.id
_entity.type
_entity.pdbx_description
1 polymer ?
#
loop_
_entity_poly.entity_id
_entity_poly.type
_entity_poly.pdbx_seq_one_letter_code
_entity_poly.pdbx_strand_id
1 'polypeptide(L)'
;MLNLANLAEEVQIAYCRRNKLKKGDFADGNSATTESDIEEIPKRLVFDLKKSPEEVFDALKSQTVDLMLTAHPAQSVRRSLLQKHRRIQDCLAQLYATDIQAAFRTDEIRRTPPTPQDEMRAGMSYFHETIWKGVPKFLCRVDTALKNIGINERVPYNAPHIQFSSWMGGDRDEFWKQVPSNEPYSVILGEVRDKLYETQERARQLLAPGVSGILEEATFTNVEQFLEPLELCYRSLCSCGDRPIADGSLLDFLRLVSTFGLSLVRLDIRQESDRHTDVLDTITRHLDIGSYRDWPEEQFVELLQRECHIRQPLGVVPLFEKLADLEAAPAALARLFSINWYRSRINGKQEVMIGYSDSGKDAERLSAAWQLYKAQEELIKVAKQFGVKLTMFHGRGGTVGRGGGPTHLAILSRPPDAIHGSLRVTVQGEVIEQSFGEEHLCFRTLQRFTAATLEHGMHPPVSPKPERQALLDKMAIVATEEYRSIVFREPRDLVWRRIYYGSLCGNGVDLMRVRSFLLVDGGMVGRCWRLQPNYLGPVLSWTRTIPSNIALSSLSGDWQQWMIRYLLYSQPGPKGFHGLLYSGWVTLLALLDSAYALGMRKLILKR
;
A
#
# COMPACT_ATOMS: atom_id res chain seq x y z
N MET A 1 9.81 -16.73 21.28
CA MET A 1 10.46 -17.68 20.34
C MET A 1 10.18 -17.31 18.90
N LEU A 2 8.92 -17.33 18.42
CA LEU A 2 8.58 -16.94 17.04
C LEU A 2 9.19 -15.59 16.63
N ASN A 3 9.05 -14.56 17.47
CA ASN A 3 9.63 -13.23 17.20
C ASN A 3 11.16 -13.29 17.02
N LEU A 4 11.89 -14.11 17.79
CA LEU A 4 13.34 -14.29 17.61
C LEU A 4 13.68 -15.02 16.29
N ALA A 5 12.83 -15.93 15.83
CA ALA A 5 12.99 -16.58 14.53
C ALA A 5 12.76 -15.58 13.38
N ASN A 6 11.76 -14.70 13.51
CA ASN A 6 11.51 -13.61 12.55
C ASN A 6 12.71 -12.64 12.50
N LEU A 7 13.24 -12.18 13.64
CA LEU A 7 14.43 -11.31 13.67
C LEU A 7 15.66 -12.00 13.05
N ALA A 8 15.83 -13.30 13.26
CA ALA A 8 16.90 -14.07 12.62
C ALA A 8 16.70 -14.20 11.09
N GLU A 9 15.46 -14.37 10.63
CA GLU A 9 15.11 -14.34 9.20
C GLU A 9 15.39 -12.96 8.59
N GLU A 10 15.02 -11.87 9.26
CA GLU A 10 15.27 -10.49 8.81
C GLU A 10 16.76 -10.21 8.66
N VAL A 11 17.58 -10.55 9.67
CA VAL A 11 19.05 -10.45 9.60
C VAL A 11 19.58 -11.31 8.45
N GLN A 12 19.12 -12.56 8.32
CA GLN A 12 19.52 -13.44 7.24
C GLN A 12 19.20 -12.84 5.86
N ILE A 13 18.01 -12.26 5.66
CA ILE A 13 17.62 -11.62 4.39
C ILE A 13 18.45 -10.34 4.15
N ALA A 14 18.63 -9.51 5.17
CA ALA A 14 19.36 -8.23 5.10
C ALA A 14 20.82 -8.43 4.65
N TYR A 15 21.50 -9.45 5.18
CA TYR A 15 22.89 -9.78 4.86
C TYR A 15 23.05 -10.87 3.78
N CYS A 16 21.96 -11.49 3.29
CA CYS A 16 22.02 -12.43 2.18
C CYS A 16 22.61 -11.77 0.91
N ARG A 17 23.63 -12.39 0.33
CA ARG A 17 24.22 -11.95 -0.95
C ARG A 17 23.20 -12.16 -2.08
N ARG A 18 22.91 -11.11 -2.86
CA ARG A 18 22.12 -11.22 -4.10
C ARG A 18 22.79 -12.19 -5.07
N ASN A 19 21.98 -12.97 -5.77
CA ASN A 19 22.45 -13.83 -6.84
C ASN A 19 22.67 -12.99 -8.12
N LYS A 20 23.88 -13.04 -8.68
CA LYS A 20 24.22 -12.36 -9.94
C LYS A 20 23.78 -13.16 -11.17
N LEU A 21 23.54 -14.46 -11.04
CA LEU A 21 23.03 -15.31 -12.11
C LEU A 21 21.50 -15.19 -12.15
N LYS A 22 21.03 -14.28 -13.01
CA LYS A 22 19.62 -14.00 -13.29
C LYS A 22 19.24 -14.60 -14.65
N LYS A 23 17.97 -14.92 -14.84
CA LYS A 23 17.45 -15.40 -16.14
C LYS A 23 17.20 -14.27 -17.13
N GLY A 24 17.02 -13.05 -16.64
CA GLY A 24 16.66 -11.89 -17.46
C GLY A 24 15.17 -11.85 -17.84
N ASP A 25 14.34 -12.63 -17.15
CA ASP A 25 12.89 -12.66 -17.33
C ASP A 25 12.15 -12.07 -16.12
N PHE A 26 10.85 -11.80 -16.27
CA PHE A 26 10.02 -11.26 -15.18
C PHE A 26 10.00 -12.15 -13.92
N ALA A 27 10.24 -13.46 -14.02
CA ALA A 27 10.17 -14.37 -12.88
C ALA A 27 11.34 -14.19 -11.89
N ASP A 28 12.45 -13.57 -12.32
CA ASP A 28 13.51 -13.12 -11.40
C ASP A 28 12.98 -12.11 -10.36
N GLY A 29 11.97 -11.30 -10.74
CA GLY A 29 11.24 -10.38 -9.85
C GLY A 29 10.36 -11.06 -8.80
N ASN A 30 10.32 -12.38 -8.70
CA ASN A 30 9.53 -13.06 -7.67
C ASN A 30 10.27 -13.23 -6.33
N SER A 31 11.60 -13.06 -6.31
CA SER A 31 12.43 -13.29 -5.12
C SER A 31 13.41 -12.13 -4.87
N ALA A 32 13.55 -11.71 -3.61
CA ALA A 32 14.51 -10.67 -3.22
C ALA A 32 15.98 -11.04 -3.48
N THR A 33 16.28 -12.33 -3.74
CA THR A 33 17.62 -12.81 -4.11
C THR A 33 17.95 -12.64 -5.60
N THR A 34 16.94 -12.53 -6.46
CA THR A 34 17.07 -12.43 -7.93
C THR A 34 16.46 -11.15 -8.52
N GLU A 35 15.64 -10.43 -7.76
CA GLU A 35 14.99 -9.21 -8.23
C GLU A 35 15.98 -8.17 -8.73
N SER A 36 15.52 -7.32 -9.66
CA SER A 36 16.35 -6.26 -10.23
C SER A 36 16.36 -5.04 -9.32
N ASP A 37 17.50 -4.38 -9.21
CA ASP A 37 17.64 -3.16 -8.41
C ASP A 37 17.58 -1.87 -9.24
N ILE A 38 17.63 -0.74 -8.53
CA ILE A 38 17.48 0.58 -9.14
C ILE A 38 18.70 1.00 -9.97
N GLU A 39 19.82 0.26 -9.94
CA GLU A 39 20.91 0.44 -10.91
C GLU A 39 20.78 -0.50 -12.10
N GLU A 40 20.25 -1.71 -11.91
CA GLU A 40 20.04 -2.69 -12.99
C GLU A 40 18.87 -2.30 -13.92
N ILE A 41 17.76 -1.78 -13.38
CA ILE A 41 16.58 -1.42 -14.18
C ILE A 41 16.86 -0.29 -15.19
N PRO A 42 17.43 0.88 -14.81
CA PRO A 42 17.79 1.91 -15.78
C PRO A 42 18.77 1.41 -16.84
N LYS A 43 19.73 0.55 -16.46
CA LYS A 43 20.67 -0.08 -17.41
C LYS A 43 19.95 -1.00 -18.40
N ARG A 44 19.00 -1.84 -17.96
CA ARG A 44 18.16 -2.66 -18.85
C ARG A 44 17.33 -1.80 -19.80
N LEU A 45 16.69 -0.75 -19.27
CA LEU A 45 15.87 0.16 -20.06
C LEU A 45 16.68 0.83 -21.19
N VAL A 46 17.90 1.30 -20.89
CA VAL A 46 18.78 1.96 -21.87
C VAL A 46 19.47 0.97 -22.81
N PHE A 47 20.16 -0.04 -22.26
CA PHE A 47 21.03 -0.91 -23.06
C PHE A 47 20.28 -2.05 -23.78
N ASP A 48 19.27 -2.64 -23.15
CA ASP A 48 18.55 -3.79 -23.73
C ASP A 48 17.30 -3.31 -24.48
N LEU A 49 16.51 -2.42 -23.86
CA LEU A 49 15.23 -1.93 -24.39
C LEU A 49 15.33 -0.61 -25.18
N LYS A 50 16.55 -0.07 -25.35
CA LYS A 50 16.88 1.08 -26.20
C LYS A 50 16.12 2.37 -25.89
N LYS A 51 15.73 2.58 -24.62
CA LYS A 51 15.27 3.88 -24.13
C LYS A 51 16.43 4.86 -24.04
N SER A 52 16.16 6.13 -24.25
CA SER A 52 17.12 7.20 -23.94
C SER A 52 17.27 7.36 -22.41
N PRO A 53 18.47 7.73 -21.91
CA PRO A 53 18.65 8.10 -20.50
C PRO A 53 17.70 9.22 -20.06
N GLU A 54 17.38 10.14 -20.97
CA GLU A 54 16.49 11.29 -20.77
C GLU A 54 15.03 10.83 -20.56
N GLU A 55 14.50 9.92 -21.38
CA GLU A 55 13.18 9.31 -21.14
C GLU A 55 13.09 8.64 -19.76
N VAL A 56 14.17 7.97 -19.32
CA VAL A 56 14.21 7.31 -18.01
C VAL A 56 14.22 8.34 -16.88
N PHE A 57 14.94 9.45 -17.04
CA PHE A 57 14.96 10.56 -16.09
C PHE A 57 13.62 11.29 -16.00
N ASP A 58 12.97 11.55 -17.14
CA ASP A 58 11.63 12.17 -17.20
C ASP A 58 10.54 11.25 -16.62
N ALA A 59 10.59 9.95 -16.94
CA ALA A 59 9.71 8.96 -16.33
C ALA A 59 9.85 8.96 -14.80
N LEU A 60 11.10 8.92 -14.29
CA LEU A 60 11.36 9.03 -12.86
C LEU A 60 10.81 10.34 -12.27
N LYS A 61 11.12 11.52 -12.83
CA LYS A 61 10.64 12.83 -12.32
C LYS A 61 9.12 12.92 -12.22
N SER A 62 8.39 12.24 -13.11
CA SER A 62 6.92 12.19 -13.11
C SER A 62 6.32 11.07 -12.24
N GLN A 63 7.17 10.21 -11.67
CA GLN A 63 6.78 9.04 -10.90
C GLN A 63 6.46 9.38 -9.44
N THR A 64 5.41 8.76 -8.89
CA THR A 64 5.05 8.77 -7.48
C THR A 64 4.67 7.37 -7.02
N VAL A 65 5.30 6.91 -5.95
CA VAL A 65 4.92 5.74 -5.17
C VAL A 65 4.35 6.21 -3.83
N ASP A 66 3.05 6.05 -3.62
CA ASP A 66 2.39 6.36 -2.33
C ASP A 66 2.11 5.08 -1.55
N LEU A 67 2.74 4.97 -0.38
CA LEU A 67 2.68 3.82 0.50
C LEU A 67 1.73 4.11 1.66
N MET A 68 0.52 3.57 1.58
CA MET A 68 -0.55 3.79 2.53
C MET A 68 -0.45 2.82 3.71
N LEU A 69 0.02 3.31 4.85
CA LEU A 69 0.25 2.51 6.06
C LEU A 69 -1.04 2.28 6.84
N THR A 70 -1.26 1.03 7.27
CA THR A 70 -2.48 0.63 7.99
C THR A 70 -2.18 -0.03 9.32
N ALA A 71 -3.13 0.04 10.25
CA ALA A 71 -3.01 -0.56 11.57
C ALA A 71 -2.78 -2.08 11.47
N HIS A 72 -1.85 -2.56 12.31
CA HIS A 72 -1.56 -3.98 12.44
C HIS A 72 -2.71 -4.66 13.21
N PRO A 73 -3.29 -5.76 12.71
CA PRO A 73 -4.60 -6.28 13.10
C PRO A 73 -4.72 -6.97 14.46
N ALA A 74 -3.59 -7.36 15.07
CA ALA A 74 -3.58 -8.17 16.29
C ALA A 74 -2.55 -7.72 17.35
N GLN A 75 -1.67 -6.79 17.01
CA GLN A 75 -0.52 -6.36 17.82
C GLN A 75 -0.18 -4.91 17.45
N SER A 76 0.28 -4.13 18.41
CA SER A 76 0.67 -2.73 18.24
C SER A 76 2.06 -2.58 18.87
N VAL A 77 3.09 -2.77 18.04
CA VAL A 77 4.49 -2.79 18.46
C VAL A 77 4.95 -1.38 18.82
N ARG A 78 5.45 -1.18 20.04
CA ARG A 78 5.90 0.13 20.54
C ARG A 78 7.34 0.41 20.09
N ARG A 79 7.71 1.68 19.88
CA ARG A 79 9.10 2.14 19.61
C ARG A 79 10.14 1.50 20.54
N SER A 80 9.86 1.42 21.85
CA SER A 80 10.75 0.83 22.86
C SER A 80 10.90 -0.70 22.79
N LEU A 81 10.12 -1.37 21.93
CA LEU A 81 10.26 -2.78 21.59
C LEU A 81 11.00 -2.95 20.26
N LEU A 82 10.67 -2.15 19.23
CA LEU A 82 11.45 -2.08 17.98
C LEU A 82 12.94 -1.80 18.25
N GLN A 83 13.25 -0.91 19.20
CA GLN A 83 14.63 -0.64 19.62
C GLN A 83 15.32 -1.83 20.29
N LYS A 84 14.57 -2.72 20.98
CA LYS A 84 15.14 -3.96 21.52
C LYS A 84 15.34 -5.00 20.43
N HIS A 85 14.36 -5.14 19.54
CA HIS A 85 14.46 -5.98 18.34
C HIS A 85 15.67 -5.59 17.49
N ARG A 86 15.89 -4.28 17.26
CA ARG A 86 17.07 -3.75 16.56
C ARG A 86 18.38 -4.13 17.25
N ARG A 87 18.50 -3.94 18.56
CA ARG A 87 19.68 -4.39 19.33
C ARG A 87 19.92 -5.90 19.21
N ILE A 88 18.86 -6.71 19.20
CA ILE A 88 18.97 -8.16 18.99
C ILE A 88 19.46 -8.47 17.56
N GLN A 89 18.92 -7.80 16.53
CA GLN A 89 19.40 -7.89 15.15
C GLN A 89 20.89 -7.52 15.02
N ASP A 90 21.31 -6.41 15.65
CA ASP A 90 22.70 -5.92 15.63
C ASP A 90 23.65 -6.91 16.33
N CYS A 91 23.27 -7.43 17.51
CA CYS A 91 24.03 -8.48 18.20
C CYS A 91 24.12 -9.78 17.37
N LEU A 92 23.04 -10.18 16.69
CA LEU A 92 23.03 -11.35 15.80
C LEU A 92 23.95 -11.16 14.58
N ALA A 93 23.92 -9.98 13.95
CA ALA A 93 24.76 -9.66 12.81
C ALA A 93 26.26 -9.61 13.17
N GLN A 94 26.59 -9.24 14.41
CA GLN A 94 27.95 -9.18 14.93
C GLN A 94 28.39 -10.45 15.71
N LEU A 95 27.50 -11.43 15.88
CA LEU A 95 27.71 -12.67 16.64
C LEU A 95 28.08 -12.46 18.14
N TYR A 96 27.56 -11.41 18.77
CA TYR A 96 27.77 -11.12 20.20
C TYR A 96 26.63 -11.61 21.09
N ALA A 97 26.89 -11.71 22.41
CA ALA A 97 25.90 -12.09 23.40
C ALA A 97 24.71 -11.10 23.44
N THR A 98 23.49 -11.65 23.38
CA THR A 98 22.25 -10.92 23.08
C THR A 98 21.46 -10.52 24.32
N ASP A 99 20.91 -9.30 24.35
CA ASP A 99 19.95 -8.83 25.38
C ASP A 99 18.51 -9.34 25.15
N ILE A 100 18.35 -10.67 25.06
CA ILE A 100 17.04 -11.32 24.91
C ILE A 100 16.19 -11.14 26.19
N GLN A 101 16.82 -11.03 27.36
CA GLN A 101 16.11 -10.98 28.64
C GLN A 101 15.32 -9.68 28.81
N ALA A 102 15.81 -8.53 28.32
CA ALA A 102 15.06 -7.28 28.35
C ALA A 102 13.82 -7.30 27.44
N ALA A 103 13.88 -7.98 26.29
CA ALA A 103 12.73 -8.20 25.44
C ALA A 103 11.71 -9.13 26.12
N PHE A 104 12.14 -10.29 26.62
CA PHE A 104 11.26 -11.26 27.27
C PHE A 104 10.57 -10.74 28.55
N ARG A 105 11.20 -9.82 29.29
CA ARG A 105 10.61 -9.17 30.48
C ARG A 105 9.72 -7.95 30.14
N THR A 106 9.67 -7.52 28.89
CA THR A 106 8.73 -6.49 28.43
C THR A 106 7.46 -7.19 27.96
N ASP A 107 6.29 -6.90 28.55
CA ASP A 107 5.00 -7.42 28.05
C ASP A 107 4.76 -6.88 26.62
N GLU A 108 5.12 -7.67 25.59
CA GLU A 108 4.90 -7.34 24.17
C GLU A 108 3.40 -7.36 23.83
N ILE A 109 2.65 -8.26 24.46
CA ILE A 109 1.20 -8.44 24.28
C ILE A 109 0.47 -7.53 25.27
N ARG A 110 -0.32 -6.57 24.76
CA ARG A 110 -1.16 -5.72 25.60
C ARG A 110 -2.26 -6.54 26.27
N ARG A 111 -2.52 -6.27 27.56
CA ARG A 111 -3.65 -6.84 28.32
C ARG A 111 -4.98 -6.12 28.06
N THR A 112 -4.94 -4.96 27.40
CA THR A 112 -6.10 -4.16 27.00
C THR A 112 -5.97 -3.72 25.53
N PRO A 113 -7.08 -3.60 24.79
CA PRO A 113 -7.05 -3.10 23.41
C PRO A 113 -6.39 -1.72 23.33
N PRO A 114 -5.55 -1.46 22.30
CA PRO A 114 -5.04 -0.12 22.07
C PRO A 114 -6.15 0.86 21.69
N THR A 115 -5.94 2.13 22.02
CA THR A 115 -6.74 3.23 21.46
C THR A 115 -6.34 3.47 19.98
N PRO A 116 -7.18 4.13 19.17
CA PRO A 116 -6.76 4.58 17.83
C PRO A 116 -5.46 5.41 17.90
N GLN A 117 -5.30 6.24 18.93
CA GLN A 117 -4.09 7.02 19.21
C GLN A 117 -2.86 6.18 19.60
N ASP A 118 -3.04 4.96 20.10
CA ASP A 118 -1.96 4.00 20.34
C ASP A 118 -1.52 3.29 19.06
N GLU A 119 -2.48 2.82 18.26
CA GLU A 119 -2.21 2.26 16.92
C GLU A 119 -1.47 3.31 16.07
N MET A 120 -1.98 4.55 16.12
CA MET A 120 -1.42 5.77 15.56
C MET A 120 0.08 5.91 15.87
N ARG A 121 0.46 5.92 17.15
CA ARG A 121 1.86 6.07 17.61
C ARG A 121 2.75 4.86 17.29
N ALA A 122 2.21 3.65 17.36
CA ALA A 122 2.93 2.44 16.98
C ALA A 122 3.30 2.45 15.50
N GLY A 123 2.37 2.79 14.61
CA GLY A 123 2.61 2.90 13.18
C GLY A 123 3.70 3.92 12.82
N MET A 124 3.76 5.06 13.51
CA MET A 124 4.82 6.06 13.27
C MET A 124 6.19 5.67 13.81
N SER A 125 6.29 4.64 14.66
CA SER A 125 7.58 4.22 15.22
C SER A 125 8.55 3.78 14.10
N TYR A 126 8.04 3.21 13.01
CA TYR A 126 8.85 2.85 11.83
C TYR A 126 9.45 4.06 11.10
N PHE A 127 8.81 5.24 11.14
CA PHE A 127 9.40 6.45 10.56
C PHE A 127 10.63 6.87 11.34
N HIS A 128 10.50 6.94 12.66
CA HIS A 128 11.58 7.34 13.54
C HIS A 128 12.77 6.37 13.47
N GLU A 129 12.51 5.06 13.47
CA GLU A 129 13.58 4.07 13.55
C GLU A 129 14.26 3.80 12.19
N THR A 130 13.51 3.74 11.06
CA THR A 130 14.11 3.39 9.75
C THR A 130 13.74 4.32 8.58
N ILE A 131 12.46 4.65 8.35
CA ILE A 131 12.02 5.26 7.07
C ILE A 131 12.60 6.67 6.90
N TRP A 132 12.68 7.45 7.98
CA TRP A 132 13.27 8.81 7.96
C TRP A 132 14.74 8.82 7.50
N LYS A 133 15.51 7.77 7.79
CA LYS A 133 16.89 7.62 7.28
C LYS A 133 16.94 6.88 5.95
N GLY A 134 15.98 5.99 5.70
CA GLY A 134 15.90 5.14 4.52
C GLY A 134 15.58 5.90 3.23
N VAL A 135 14.66 6.86 3.27
CA VAL A 135 14.23 7.65 2.09
C VAL A 135 15.39 8.45 1.46
N PRO A 136 16.10 9.35 2.16
CA PRO A 136 17.20 10.12 1.56
C PRO A 136 18.33 9.22 1.06
N LYS A 137 18.72 8.20 1.85
CA LYS A 137 19.70 7.17 1.49
C LYS A 137 19.32 6.42 0.20
N PHE A 138 18.03 6.15 0.00
CA PHE A 138 17.50 5.56 -1.23
C PHE A 138 17.52 6.55 -2.41
N LEU A 139 17.06 7.79 -2.23
CA LEU A 139 17.07 8.80 -3.30
C LEU A 139 18.49 9.13 -3.78
N CYS A 140 19.49 9.14 -2.88
CA CYS A 140 20.90 9.24 -3.26
C CYS A 140 21.38 8.04 -4.10
N ARG A 141 20.80 6.84 -3.92
CA ARG A 141 21.05 5.71 -4.83
C ARG A 141 20.41 5.92 -6.20
N VAL A 142 19.24 6.56 -6.29
CA VAL A 142 18.63 6.92 -7.59
C VAL A 142 19.53 7.90 -8.35
N ASP A 143 20.06 8.93 -7.68
CA ASP A 143 21.06 9.84 -8.28
C ASP A 143 22.29 9.08 -8.82
N THR A 144 22.75 8.06 -8.08
CA THR A 144 23.91 7.23 -8.46
C THR A 144 23.59 6.36 -9.68
N ALA A 145 22.39 5.78 -9.74
CA ALA A 145 21.92 4.99 -10.88
C ALA A 145 21.77 5.84 -12.16
N LEU A 146 21.22 7.05 -12.04
CA LEU A 146 21.12 8.03 -13.12
C LEU A 146 22.51 8.42 -13.67
N LYS A 147 23.46 8.74 -12.77
CA LYS A 147 24.84 9.03 -13.17
C LYS A 147 25.50 7.85 -13.91
N ASN A 148 25.21 6.62 -13.49
CA ASN A 148 25.71 5.41 -14.12
C ASN A 148 25.13 5.13 -15.52
N ILE A 149 24.08 5.84 -15.96
CA ILE A 149 23.55 5.80 -17.33
C ILE A 149 23.81 7.10 -18.12
N GLY A 150 24.60 8.03 -17.58
CA GLY A 150 25.01 9.27 -18.25
C GLY A 150 24.28 10.55 -17.81
N ILE A 151 23.24 10.44 -16.98
CA ILE A 151 22.50 11.60 -16.47
C ILE A 151 23.29 12.23 -15.29
N ASN A 152 23.90 13.39 -15.54
CA ASN A 152 24.65 14.12 -14.52
C ASN A 152 23.79 14.98 -13.59
N GLU A 153 22.49 15.09 -13.88
CA GLU A 153 21.52 15.75 -13.01
C GLU A 153 21.06 14.81 -11.88
N ARG A 154 20.80 15.39 -10.71
CA ARG A 154 20.13 14.69 -9.62
C ARG A 154 18.63 14.68 -9.83
N VAL A 155 17.99 13.72 -9.18
CA VAL A 155 16.54 13.78 -8.96
C VAL A 155 16.19 15.08 -8.21
N PRO A 156 15.28 15.93 -8.75
CA PRO A 156 14.84 17.16 -8.07
C PRO A 156 14.31 16.87 -6.67
N TYR A 157 14.75 17.64 -5.67
CA TYR A 157 14.42 17.39 -4.27
C TYR A 157 12.91 17.52 -3.96
N ASN A 158 12.21 18.35 -4.75
CA ASN A 158 10.78 18.63 -4.65
C ASN A 158 9.88 17.65 -5.44
N ALA A 159 10.47 16.68 -6.17
CA ALA A 159 9.69 15.70 -6.89
C ALA A 159 9.15 14.61 -5.93
N PRO A 160 7.84 14.32 -5.91
CA PRO A 160 7.22 13.42 -4.94
C PRO A 160 7.37 11.95 -5.34
N HIS A 161 8.62 11.46 -5.43
CA HIS A 161 8.93 10.07 -5.85
C HIS A 161 8.36 9.02 -4.92
N ILE A 162 8.45 9.29 -3.62
CA ILE A 162 7.87 8.49 -2.56
C ILE A 162 6.99 9.44 -1.74
N GLN A 163 5.80 8.98 -1.39
CA GLN A 163 4.90 9.62 -0.44
C GLN A 163 4.43 8.55 0.55
N PHE A 164 4.04 9.00 1.74
CA PHE A 164 3.43 8.13 2.73
C PHE A 164 2.06 8.70 3.10
N SER A 165 1.04 7.86 2.92
CA SER A 165 -0.28 8.07 3.48
C SER A 165 -0.44 7.16 4.69
N SER A 166 -1.33 7.50 5.62
CA SER A 166 -1.49 6.74 6.86
C SER A 166 -2.87 6.94 7.47
N TRP A 167 -3.27 5.98 8.32
CA TRP A 167 -4.36 6.17 9.29
C TRP A 167 -3.82 6.43 10.73
N MET A 168 -2.54 6.83 10.85
CA MET A 168 -1.71 6.76 12.07
C MET A 168 -0.68 7.94 12.15
N GLY A 169 -0.04 8.25 13.31
CA GLY A 169 0.62 9.55 13.66
C GLY A 169 1.40 9.58 15.03
N GLY A 170 2.29 10.56 15.33
CA GLY A 170 3.35 10.38 16.38
C GLY A 170 3.86 11.61 17.19
N ASP A 171 4.85 11.34 18.08
CA ASP A 171 5.55 12.18 19.10
C ASP A 171 6.97 11.56 19.36
N ARG A 172 8.05 12.17 19.90
CA ARG A 172 8.62 13.54 20.03
C ARG A 172 10.01 13.44 20.76
N ASP A 173 10.98 14.38 20.59
CA ASP A 173 12.20 14.59 21.43
C ASP A 173 12.73 16.07 21.30
N GLU A 174 13.50 16.64 22.25
CA GLU A 174 13.87 18.09 22.37
C GLU A 174 15.37 18.45 22.14
N PHE A 175 15.68 19.66 21.63
CA PHE A 175 17.06 20.20 21.50
C PHE A 175 17.13 21.75 21.45
N TRP A 176 17.86 22.40 22.37
CA TRP A 176 18.13 23.86 22.34
C TRP A 176 19.60 24.21 22.64
N LYS A 177 20.20 25.07 21.80
CA LYS A 177 21.50 25.73 22.02
C LYS A 177 21.47 27.14 21.41
N GLN A 178 22.18 28.09 22.01
CA GLN A 178 22.38 29.43 21.43
C GLN A 178 23.27 29.37 20.18
N VAL A 179 22.99 30.25 19.22
CA VAL A 179 23.69 30.34 17.93
C VAL A 179 24.46 31.67 17.86
N PRO A 180 25.76 31.67 17.51
CA PRO A 180 26.54 32.89 17.26
C PRO A 180 26.09 33.66 16.02
N SER A 181 26.15 35.00 16.06
CA SER A 181 25.67 35.87 14.98
C SER A 181 26.57 35.92 13.73
N ASN A 182 27.78 35.33 13.79
CA ASN A 182 28.72 35.26 12.67
C ASN A 182 28.53 34.02 11.77
N GLU A 183 27.52 33.19 12.05
CA GLU A 183 27.18 31.99 11.28
C GLU A 183 25.85 32.18 10.52
N PRO A 184 25.84 32.75 9.29
CA PRO A 184 24.62 33.19 8.63
C PRO A 184 23.62 32.05 8.37
N TYR A 185 24.11 30.86 8.00
CA TYR A 185 23.28 29.67 7.85
C TYR A 185 22.70 29.20 9.19
N SER A 186 23.49 29.23 10.27
CA SER A 186 23.03 28.83 11.61
C SER A 186 21.96 29.79 12.16
N VAL A 187 22.04 31.09 11.85
CA VAL A 187 21.01 32.08 12.22
C VAL A 187 19.67 31.75 11.56
N ILE A 188 19.65 31.56 10.24
CA ILE A 188 18.43 31.19 9.49
C ILE A 188 17.87 29.85 9.98
N LEU A 189 18.73 28.84 10.18
CA LEU A 189 18.30 27.53 10.71
C LEU A 189 17.86 27.60 12.18
N GLY A 190 18.35 28.59 12.94
CA GLY A 190 17.85 28.94 14.27
C GLY A 190 16.40 29.41 14.22
N GLU A 191 16.08 30.38 13.35
CA GLU A 191 14.70 30.85 13.16
C GLU A 191 13.75 29.73 12.70
N VAL A 192 14.21 28.85 11.79
CA VAL A 192 13.45 27.67 11.34
C VAL A 192 13.18 26.71 12.51
N ARG A 193 14.18 26.44 13.35
CA ARG A 193 14.05 25.59 14.54
C ARG A 193 13.08 26.19 15.55
N ASP A 194 13.19 27.49 15.83
CA ASP A 194 12.34 28.20 16.77
C ASP A 194 10.87 28.16 16.30
N LYS A 195 10.64 28.42 15.00
CA LYS A 195 9.30 28.35 14.38
C LYS A 195 8.74 26.91 14.31
N LEU A 196 9.59 25.89 14.13
CA LEU A 196 9.18 24.48 14.25
C LEU A 196 8.70 24.12 15.66
N TYR A 197 9.31 24.68 16.71
CA TYR A 197 8.89 24.45 18.09
C TYR A 197 7.56 25.11 18.41
N GLU A 198 7.36 26.37 18.00
CA GLU A 198 6.06 27.03 18.13
C GLU A 198 4.97 26.24 17.37
N THR A 199 5.29 25.70 16.20
CA THR A 199 4.38 24.81 15.44
C THR A 199 4.02 23.53 16.23
N GLN A 200 5.03 22.88 16.82
CA GLN A 200 4.87 21.67 17.63
C GLN A 200 4.07 21.95 18.91
N GLU A 201 4.33 23.06 19.59
CA GLU A 201 3.67 23.41 20.84
C GLU A 201 2.26 23.94 20.63
N ARG A 202 1.99 24.66 19.53
CA ARG A 202 0.63 24.98 19.10
C ARG A 202 -0.16 23.70 18.84
N ALA A 203 0.40 22.73 18.12
CA ALA A 203 -0.23 21.43 17.92
C ALA A 203 -0.48 20.67 19.24
N ARG A 204 0.46 20.70 20.20
CA ARG A 204 0.27 20.12 21.55
C ARG A 204 -0.88 20.77 22.32
N GLN A 205 -0.95 22.11 22.30
CA GLN A 205 -2.00 22.87 22.97
C GLN A 205 -3.37 22.64 22.31
N LEU A 206 -3.44 22.54 20.99
CA LEU A 206 -4.68 22.16 20.30
C LEU A 206 -5.10 20.70 20.60
N LEU A 207 -4.17 19.80 20.87
CA LEU A 207 -4.47 18.38 21.17
C LEU A 207 -5.11 18.16 22.55
N ALA A 208 -4.73 18.93 23.58
CA ALA A 208 -5.15 18.70 24.96
C ALA A 208 -6.30 19.62 25.41
N PRO A 209 -6.11 20.96 25.60
CA PRO A 209 -7.21 21.89 25.90
C PRO A 209 -8.05 22.32 24.68
N GLY A 210 -7.67 21.98 23.44
CA GLY A 210 -8.42 22.39 22.24
C GLY A 210 -8.22 23.84 21.80
N VAL A 211 -7.41 24.60 22.53
CA VAL A 211 -7.11 26.03 22.31
C VAL A 211 -5.61 26.25 22.54
N SER A 212 -4.99 27.12 21.74
CA SER A 212 -3.59 27.51 21.90
C SER A 212 -3.45 29.02 22.02
N GLY A 213 -2.52 29.46 22.87
CA GLY A 213 -2.12 30.87 22.97
C GLY A 213 -1.03 31.28 21.97
N ILE A 214 -0.47 30.31 21.24
CA ILE A 214 0.56 30.54 20.21
C ILE A 214 -0.15 31.02 18.94
N LEU A 215 0.25 32.19 18.44
CA LEU A 215 -0.29 32.80 17.21
C LEU A 215 0.05 31.97 15.97
N GLU A 216 -0.75 32.10 14.90
CA GLU A 216 -0.61 31.23 13.72
C GLU A 216 0.57 31.65 12.85
N GLU A 217 0.85 32.95 12.81
CA GLU A 217 1.97 33.61 12.15
C GLU A 217 3.33 33.14 12.71
N ALA A 218 3.36 32.78 13.99
CA ALA A 218 4.51 32.21 14.69
C ALA A 218 4.77 30.73 14.33
N THR A 219 3.93 30.12 13.49
CA THR A 219 4.01 28.69 13.12
C THR A 219 4.08 28.46 11.62
N PHE A 220 4.53 27.27 11.19
CA PHE A 220 4.47 26.85 9.80
C PHE A 220 3.07 26.36 9.46
N THR A 221 2.40 27.07 8.56
CA THR A 221 1.02 26.77 8.12
C THR A 221 0.97 25.99 6.81
N ASN A 222 2.04 26.04 6.03
CA ASN A 222 2.20 25.31 4.76
C ASN A 222 3.67 24.89 4.56
N VAL A 223 3.91 24.00 3.61
CA VAL A 223 5.25 23.41 3.41
C VAL A 223 6.19 24.39 2.70
N GLU A 224 5.65 25.30 1.90
CA GLU A 224 6.38 26.33 1.15
C GLU A 224 7.11 27.30 2.10
N GLN A 225 6.44 27.75 3.18
CA GLN A 225 7.06 28.55 4.25
C GLN A 225 8.25 27.83 4.91
N PHE A 226 8.21 26.51 5.01
CA PHE A 226 9.26 25.72 5.62
C PHE A 226 10.40 25.40 4.64
N LEU A 227 10.09 25.23 3.35
CA LEU A 227 11.08 25.01 2.29
C LEU A 227 11.87 26.28 1.95
N GLU A 228 11.24 27.46 1.90
CA GLU A 228 11.87 28.72 1.47
C GLU A 228 13.25 29.00 2.11
N PRO A 229 13.41 28.98 3.46
CA PRO A 229 14.72 29.23 4.09
C PRO A 229 15.73 28.11 3.83
N LEU A 230 15.28 26.86 3.62
CA LEU A 230 16.13 25.72 3.29
C LEU A 230 16.64 25.81 1.85
N GLU A 231 15.78 26.23 0.92
CA GLU A 231 16.12 26.50 -0.48
C GLU A 231 17.01 27.74 -0.62
N LEU A 232 16.84 28.76 0.23
CA LEU A 232 17.75 29.90 0.31
C LEU A 232 19.16 29.44 0.72
N CYS A 233 19.29 28.63 1.78
CA CYS A 233 20.56 28.03 2.18
C CYS A 233 21.19 27.17 1.05
N TYR A 234 20.39 26.33 0.37
CA TYR A 234 20.87 25.47 -0.71
C TYR A 234 21.36 26.28 -1.91
N ARG A 235 20.60 27.29 -2.35
CA ARG A 235 21.00 28.20 -3.45
C ARG A 235 22.27 28.98 -3.10
N SER A 236 22.36 29.50 -1.87
CA SER A 236 23.53 30.24 -1.37
C SER A 236 24.79 29.37 -1.42
N LEU A 237 24.78 28.18 -0.80
CA LEU A 237 25.90 27.24 -0.83
C LEU A 237 26.31 26.87 -2.27
N CYS A 238 25.33 26.60 -3.16
CA CYS A 238 25.62 26.33 -4.57
C CYS A 238 26.30 27.52 -5.28
N SER A 239 25.87 28.76 -4.98
CA SER A 239 26.45 29.97 -5.58
C SER A 239 27.87 30.29 -5.08
N CYS A 240 28.21 29.89 -3.85
CA CYS A 240 29.54 30.03 -3.28
C CYS A 240 30.53 28.94 -3.74
N GLY A 241 30.08 27.94 -4.50
CA GLY A 241 30.88 26.78 -4.92
C GLY A 241 30.79 25.57 -3.98
N ASP A 242 30.15 25.72 -2.82
CA ASP A 242 29.97 24.70 -1.78
C ASP A 242 28.84 23.69 -2.08
N ARG A 243 28.56 23.45 -3.37
CA ARG A 243 27.56 22.45 -3.80
C ARG A 243 27.77 21.05 -3.19
N PRO A 244 29.00 20.53 -2.98
CA PRO A 244 29.20 19.26 -2.28
C PRO A 244 28.68 19.25 -0.84
N ILE A 245 28.64 20.41 -0.16
CA ILE A 245 28.07 20.56 1.19
C ILE A 245 26.55 20.62 1.10
N ALA A 246 26.02 21.40 0.14
CA ALA A 246 24.59 21.52 -0.13
C ALA A 246 23.95 20.15 -0.48
N ASP A 247 24.62 19.36 -1.31
CA ASP A 247 24.24 18.00 -1.73
C ASP A 247 24.39 16.94 -0.63
N GLY A 248 24.86 17.32 0.57
CA GLY A 248 24.90 16.47 1.76
C GLY A 248 23.61 16.53 2.57
N SER A 249 23.73 16.74 3.89
CA SER A 249 22.58 16.69 4.82
C SER A 249 21.47 17.71 4.53
N LEU A 250 21.77 18.83 3.85
CA LEU A 250 20.75 19.81 3.46
C LEU A 250 19.85 19.27 2.33
N LEU A 251 20.42 18.63 1.30
CA LEU A 251 19.66 17.95 0.26
C LEU A 251 18.83 16.79 0.82
N ASP A 252 19.39 16.01 1.75
CA ASP A 252 18.65 14.98 2.46
C ASP A 252 17.45 15.58 3.21
N PHE A 253 17.63 16.71 3.91
CA PHE A 253 16.56 17.39 4.62
C PHE A 253 15.49 17.99 3.68
N LEU A 254 15.87 18.61 2.57
CA LEU A 254 14.94 19.09 1.53
C LEU A 254 14.09 17.94 0.96
N ARG A 255 14.71 16.77 0.72
CA ARG A 255 14.00 15.55 0.29
C ARG A 255 13.05 15.02 1.37
N LEU A 256 13.42 15.11 2.64
CA LEU A 256 12.56 14.75 3.77
C LEU A 256 11.33 15.66 3.87
N VAL A 257 11.52 16.98 3.83
CA VAL A 257 10.42 17.96 3.87
C VAL A 257 9.49 17.78 2.66
N SER A 258 10.03 17.50 1.47
CA SER A 258 9.23 17.23 0.26
C SER A 258 8.50 15.87 0.29
N THR A 259 9.04 14.88 1.00
CA THR A 259 8.42 13.54 1.16
C THR A 259 7.30 13.55 2.22
N PHE A 260 7.53 14.24 3.34
CA PHE A 260 6.75 14.12 4.58
C PHE A 260 5.92 15.36 4.93
N GLY A 261 6.28 16.53 4.39
CA GLY A 261 5.65 17.81 4.71
C GLY A 261 5.66 18.12 6.22
N LEU A 262 4.64 18.85 6.67
CA LEU A 262 4.44 19.19 8.09
C LEU A 262 3.68 18.10 8.87
N SER A 263 3.15 17.07 8.22
CA SER A 263 2.23 16.09 8.82
C SER A 263 2.82 14.68 8.97
N LEU A 264 4.04 14.45 8.47
CA LEU A 264 4.66 13.15 8.18
C LEU A 264 3.92 12.32 7.12
N VAL A 265 2.60 12.26 7.20
CA VAL A 265 1.74 11.37 6.43
C VAL A 265 0.41 12.05 6.12
N ARG A 266 -0.19 11.73 4.96
CA ARG A 266 -1.54 12.19 4.59
C ARG A 266 -2.60 11.25 5.16
N LEU A 267 -3.71 11.80 5.68
CA LEU A 267 -4.79 11.03 6.28
C LEU A 267 -5.96 10.83 5.29
N ASP A 268 -6.16 9.60 4.84
CA ASP A 268 -7.33 9.23 4.03
C ASP A 268 -8.57 9.05 4.91
N ILE A 269 -9.67 9.70 4.54
CA ILE A 269 -10.99 9.53 5.17
C ILE A 269 -11.81 8.54 4.34
N ARG A 270 -12.19 7.40 4.93
CA ARG A 270 -13.05 6.37 4.30
C ARG A 270 -14.37 6.24 5.04
N GLN A 271 -15.48 6.21 4.29
CA GLN A 271 -16.84 5.96 4.79
C GLN A 271 -17.62 5.13 3.75
N GLU A 272 -18.58 4.32 4.19
CA GLU A 272 -19.43 3.52 3.30
C GLU A 272 -20.52 4.37 2.60
N SER A 273 -20.91 4.01 1.38
CA SER A 273 -21.87 4.77 0.55
C SER A 273 -23.23 4.93 1.23
N ASP A 274 -23.75 3.86 1.84
CA ASP A 274 -25.05 3.84 2.53
C ASP A 274 -25.19 4.93 3.60
N ARG A 275 -24.09 5.34 4.26
CA ARG A 275 -24.11 6.40 5.27
C ARG A 275 -24.26 7.79 4.68
N HIS A 276 -23.76 8.02 3.47
CA HIS A 276 -24.01 9.26 2.73
C HIS A 276 -25.46 9.29 2.23
N THR A 277 -25.95 8.14 1.74
CA THR A 277 -27.36 7.96 1.37
C THR A 277 -28.29 8.24 2.55
N ASP A 278 -28.05 7.69 3.74
CA ASP A 278 -28.83 7.96 4.96
C ASP A 278 -28.97 9.47 5.26
N VAL A 279 -27.88 10.22 5.13
CA VAL A 279 -27.87 11.68 5.39
C VAL A 279 -28.72 12.42 4.37
N LEU A 280 -28.50 12.15 3.08
CA LEU A 280 -29.24 12.82 1.98
C LEU A 280 -30.73 12.45 2.02
N ASP A 281 -31.04 11.20 2.30
CA ASP A 281 -32.39 10.65 2.47
C ASP A 281 -33.12 11.17 3.71
N THR A 282 -32.38 11.62 4.72
CA THR A 282 -32.94 12.38 5.85
C THR A 282 -33.21 13.84 5.43
N ILE A 283 -32.29 14.47 4.70
CA ILE A 283 -32.43 15.85 4.22
C ILE A 283 -33.59 15.99 3.23
N THR A 284 -33.68 15.13 2.21
CA THR A 284 -34.75 15.23 1.19
C THR A 284 -36.14 14.99 1.77
N ARG A 285 -36.27 14.07 2.74
CA ARG A 285 -37.54 13.89 3.45
C ARG A 285 -37.86 15.05 4.38
N HIS A 286 -36.87 15.65 5.03
CA HIS A 286 -37.09 16.84 5.87
C HIS A 286 -37.51 18.07 5.05
N LEU A 287 -37.08 18.15 3.79
CA LEU A 287 -37.46 19.21 2.84
C LEU A 287 -38.73 18.90 2.03
N ASP A 288 -39.44 17.80 2.33
CA ASP A 288 -40.62 17.32 1.59
C ASP A 288 -40.44 17.16 0.06
N ILE A 289 -39.19 17.01 -0.41
CA ILE A 289 -38.86 16.75 -1.84
C ILE A 289 -38.78 15.25 -2.18
N GLY A 290 -39.10 14.39 -1.21
CA GLY A 290 -39.21 12.94 -1.38
C GLY A 290 -38.09 12.13 -0.72
N SER A 291 -38.03 10.86 -1.08
CA SER A 291 -37.09 9.87 -0.54
C SER A 291 -35.95 9.67 -1.52
N TYR A 292 -34.76 10.14 -1.15
CA TYR A 292 -33.56 10.11 -2.00
C TYR A 292 -33.11 8.68 -2.32
N ARG A 293 -33.42 7.71 -1.45
CA ARG A 293 -33.19 6.27 -1.72
C ARG A 293 -33.85 5.76 -3.01
N ASP A 294 -34.87 6.45 -3.50
CA ASP A 294 -35.63 6.07 -4.68
C ASP A 294 -35.18 6.84 -5.95
N TRP A 295 -34.12 7.65 -5.84
CA TRP A 295 -33.56 8.44 -6.95
C TRP A 295 -32.40 7.71 -7.66
N PRO A 296 -32.15 7.97 -8.95
CA PRO A 296 -30.99 7.44 -9.66
C PRO A 296 -29.65 8.00 -9.14
N GLU A 297 -28.61 7.18 -9.23
CA GLU A 297 -27.36 7.29 -8.46
C GLU A 297 -26.28 8.18 -9.12
N GLU A 298 -26.25 9.50 -8.83
CA GLU A 298 -25.24 10.45 -9.39
C GLU A 298 -24.69 11.55 -8.43
N GLN A 299 -23.41 11.41 -8.01
CA GLN A 299 -22.51 12.52 -7.57
C GLN A 299 -22.78 13.27 -6.25
N PHE A 300 -22.57 12.64 -5.09
CA PHE A 300 -23.06 13.22 -3.82
C PHE A 300 -22.04 13.45 -2.68
N VAL A 301 -20.88 12.77 -2.66
CA VAL A 301 -19.85 13.06 -1.65
C VAL A 301 -19.33 14.50 -1.82
N GLU A 302 -19.15 14.94 -3.07
CA GLU A 302 -18.77 16.33 -3.38
C GLU A 302 -19.84 17.35 -2.93
N LEU A 303 -21.13 17.01 -3.01
CA LEU A 303 -22.21 17.86 -2.49
C LEU A 303 -22.09 18.01 -0.97
N LEU A 304 -21.93 16.91 -0.24
CA LEU A 304 -21.75 16.95 1.21
C LEU A 304 -20.50 17.75 1.63
N GLN A 305 -19.39 17.65 0.88
CA GLN A 305 -18.20 18.47 1.15
C GLN A 305 -18.49 19.97 0.96
N ARG A 306 -19.27 20.35 -0.05
CA ARG A 306 -19.67 21.74 -0.30
C ARG A 306 -20.59 22.29 0.77
N GLU A 307 -21.63 21.55 1.15
CA GLU A 307 -22.59 21.98 2.18
C GLU A 307 -21.97 22.01 3.58
N CYS A 308 -20.99 21.15 3.87
CA CYS A 308 -20.14 21.23 5.07
C CYS A 308 -19.07 22.34 5.01
N HIS A 309 -19.15 23.25 4.02
CA HIS A 309 -18.27 24.40 3.84
C HIS A 309 -16.77 24.09 3.74
N ILE A 310 -16.40 22.92 3.21
CA ILE A 310 -15.01 22.53 3.01
C ILE A 310 -14.42 23.36 1.86
N ARG A 311 -13.67 24.41 2.20
CA ARG A 311 -13.07 25.38 1.24
C ARG A 311 -12.14 24.74 0.20
N GLN A 312 -11.47 23.65 0.57
CA GLN A 312 -10.60 22.85 -0.29
C GLN A 312 -11.08 21.39 -0.24
N PRO A 313 -12.08 21.01 -1.06
CA PRO A 313 -12.69 19.68 -0.97
C PRO A 313 -11.72 18.57 -1.39
N LEU A 314 -11.68 17.50 -0.61
CA LEU A 314 -10.83 16.32 -0.81
C LEU A 314 -11.23 15.60 -2.11
N GLY A 315 -10.27 14.95 -2.76
CA GLY A 315 -10.54 14.10 -3.92
C GLY A 315 -11.38 12.89 -3.53
N VAL A 316 -12.48 12.65 -4.25
CA VAL A 316 -13.38 11.52 -3.99
C VAL A 316 -12.88 10.28 -4.74
N VAL A 317 -12.61 9.21 -3.98
CA VAL A 317 -12.08 7.94 -4.49
C VAL A 317 -13.15 6.85 -4.35
N PRO A 318 -13.79 6.40 -5.45
CA PRO A 318 -14.69 5.26 -5.38
C PRO A 318 -13.91 3.98 -5.12
N LEU A 319 -14.47 3.10 -4.28
CA LEU A 319 -13.94 1.78 -3.98
C LEU A 319 -14.92 0.72 -4.47
N PHE A 320 -14.49 -0.07 -5.46
CA PHE A 320 -15.27 -1.19 -5.99
C PHE A 320 -14.87 -2.48 -5.27
N GLU A 321 -15.83 -3.09 -4.55
CA GLU A 321 -15.57 -4.27 -3.70
C GLU A 321 -16.18 -5.57 -4.24
N LYS A 322 -17.43 -5.59 -4.77
CA LYS A 322 -18.03 -6.83 -5.30
C LYS A 322 -17.72 -7.04 -6.78
N LEU A 323 -17.96 -8.26 -7.26
CA LEU A 323 -17.75 -8.63 -8.67
C LEU A 323 -18.60 -7.75 -9.61
N ALA A 324 -19.89 -7.59 -9.29
CA ALA A 324 -20.81 -6.72 -10.03
C ALA A 324 -20.40 -5.24 -9.97
N ASP A 325 -19.90 -4.77 -8.82
CA ASP A 325 -19.41 -3.39 -8.66
C ASP A 325 -18.20 -3.14 -9.59
N LEU A 326 -17.30 -4.13 -9.72
CA LEU A 326 -16.15 -4.09 -10.65
C LEU A 326 -16.54 -4.21 -12.13
N GLU A 327 -17.61 -4.94 -12.45
CA GLU A 327 -18.18 -5.01 -13.81
C GLU A 327 -18.82 -3.68 -14.22
N ALA A 328 -19.49 -2.99 -13.29
CA ALA A 328 -20.11 -1.69 -13.52
C ALA A 328 -19.13 -0.50 -13.50
N ALA A 329 -17.97 -0.66 -12.85
CA ALA A 329 -16.99 0.42 -12.62
C ALA A 329 -16.61 1.26 -13.86
N PRO A 330 -16.33 0.67 -15.05
CA PRO A 330 -15.99 1.46 -16.24
C PRO A 330 -17.15 2.34 -16.73
N ALA A 331 -18.39 1.81 -16.68
CA ALA A 331 -19.59 2.56 -17.07
C ALA A 331 -19.92 3.67 -16.05
N ALA A 332 -19.68 3.42 -14.76
CA ALA A 332 -19.81 4.42 -13.71
C ALA A 332 -18.82 5.58 -13.91
N LEU A 333 -17.53 5.30 -14.16
CA LEU A 333 -16.55 6.35 -14.45
C LEU A 333 -16.84 7.09 -15.77
N ALA A 334 -17.25 6.39 -16.83
CA ALA A 334 -17.59 7.03 -18.10
C ALA A 334 -18.74 8.03 -17.93
N ARG A 335 -19.73 7.72 -17.09
CA ARG A 335 -20.80 8.64 -16.70
C ARG A 335 -20.27 9.82 -15.88
N LEU A 336 -19.44 9.59 -14.86
CA LEU A 336 -18.82 10.67 -14.09
C LEU A 336 -18.00 11.62 -14.97
N PHE A 337 -17.22 11.10 -15.90
CA PHE A 337 -16.42 11.90 -16.83
C PHE A 337 -17.23 12.55 -17.95
N SER A 338 -18.44 12.07 -18.27
CA SER A 338 -19.34 12.79 -19.19
C SER A 338 -19.87 14.11 -18.60
N ILE A 339 -19.87 14.24 -17.28
CA ILE A 339 -20.41 15.40 -16.56
C ILE A 339 -19.34 16.51 -16.46
N ASN A 340 -19.59 17.63 -17.14
CA ASN A 340 -18.65 18.76 -17.26
C ASN A 340 -18.23 19.36 -15.91
N TRP A 341 -19.17 19.44 -14.96
CA TRP A 341 -18.89 19.92 -13.61
C TRP A 341 -17.86 19.03 -12.90
N TYR A 342 -18.05 17.72 -12.96
CA TYR A 342 -17.15 16.74 -12.34
C TYR A 342 -15.77 16.74 -12.99
N ARG A 343 -15.67 16.77 -14.33
CA ARG A 343 -14.37 16.91 -15.03
C ARG A 343 -13.60 18.16 -14.61
N SER A 344 -14.30 19.28 -14.46
CA SER A 344 -13.70 20.55 -13.99
C SER A 344 -13.23 20.44 -12.54
N ARG A 345 -14.04 19.79 -11.69
CA ARG A 345 -13.77 19.55 -10.26
C ARG A 345 -12.56 18.65 -10.00
N ILE A 346 -12.34 17.61 -10.80
CA ILE A 346 -11.22 16.67 -10.66
C ILE A 346 -9.93 17.15 -11.35
N ASN A 347 -9.98 18.23 -12.15
CA ASN A 347 -8.85 18.81 -12.86
C ASN A 347 -7.96 17.77 -13.59
N GLY A 348 -8.60 16.88 -14.35
CA GLY A 348 -7.93 15.85 -15.15
C GLY A 348 -7.25 14.71 -14.36
N LYS A 349 -7.51 14.54 -13.06
CA LYS A 349 -6.94 13.44 -12.24
C LYS A 349 -8.03 12.70 -11.49
N GLN A 350 -8.11 11.38 -11.64
CA GLN A 350 -9.01 10.52 -10.85
C GLN A 350 -8.21 9.41 -10.17
N GLU A 351 -8.55 9.10 -8.93
CA GLU A 351 -8.10 7.87 -8.26
C GLU A 351 -9.26 6.90 -8.12
N VAL A 352 -8.99 5.59 -8.25
CA VAL A 352 -9.96 4.52 -7.98
C VAL A 352 -9.33 3.49 -7.07
N MET A 353 -10.02 3.11 -5.99
CA MET A 353 -9.58 2.05 -5.11
C MET A 353 -10.18 0.70 -5.53
N ILE A 354 -9.37 -0.36 -5.47
CA ILE A 354 -9.79 -1.73 -5.78
C ILE A 354 -9.53 -2.69 -4.61
N GLY A 355 -10.59 -3.39 -4.17
CA GLY A 355 -10.62 -4.18 -2.94
C GLY A 355 -10.40 -5.69 -3.13
N TYR A 356 -9.15 -6.14 -3.30
CA TYR A 356 -8.83 -7.56 -3.55
C TYR A 356 -9.42 -8.54 -2.53
N SER A 357 -9.28 -8.24 -1.23
CA SER A 357 -9.81 -9.10 -0.15
C SER A 357 -11.32 -9.15 -0.12
N ASP A 358 -12.02 -8.10 -0.56
CA ASP A 358 -13.46 -7.98 -0.46
C ASP A 358 -14.15 -8.60 -1.67
N SER A 359 -13.60 -8.39 -2.88
CA SER A 359 -13.99 -9.15 -4.07
C SER A 359 -13.78 -10.65 -3.88
N GLY A 360 -12.68 -11.03 -3.20
CA GLY A 360 -12.39 -12.41 -2.85
C GLY A 360 -13.35 -13.05 -1.82
N LYS A 361 -14.15 -12.26 -1.09
CA LYS A 361 -15.24 -12.74 -0.22
C LYS A 361 -16.57 -12.90 -0.97
N ASP A 362 -16.77 -12.14 -2.04
CA ASP A 362 -17.99 -12.18 -2.86
C ASP A 362 -17.96 -13.33 -3.89
N ALA A 363 -16.82 -13.50 -4.55
CA ALA A 363 -16.66 -14.36 -5.71
C ALA A 363 -15.27 -15.03 -5.79
N GLU A 364 -14.71 -15.41 -4.63
CA GLU A 364 -13.40 -16.08 -4.49
C GLU A 364 -12.18 -15.40 -5.16
N ARG A 365 -10.97 -15.93 -4.95
CA ARG A 365 -9.71 -15.26 -5.29
C ARG A 365 -9.40 -15.21 -6.78
N LEU A 366 -9.76 -16.23 -7.56
CA LEU A 366 -9.51 -16.35 -9.00
C LEU A 366 -10.43 -15.40 -9.79
N SER A 367 -11.75 -15.49 -9.61
CA SER A 367 -12.70 -14.63 -10.34
C SER A 367 -12.55 -13.18 -9.94
N ALA A 368 -12.39 -12.89 -8.64
CA ALA A 368 -12.05 -11.54 -8.19
C ALA A 368 -10.81 -11.01 -8.89
N ALA A 369 -9.71 -11.78 -8.95
CA ALA A 369 -8.47 -11.29 -9.53
C ALA A 369 -8.52 -11.18 -11.07
N TRP A 370 -9.27 -12.05 -11.76
CA TRP A 370 -9.52 -11.92 -13.19
C TRP A 370 -10.42 -10.72 -13.52
N GLN A 371 -11.50 -10.52 -12.75
CA GLN A 371 -12.38 -9.36 -12.92
C GLN A 371 -11.67 -8.05 -12.56
N LEU A 372 -10.81 -8.04 -11.54
CA LEU A 372 -9.94 -6.90 -11.23
C LEU A 372 -8.97 -6.57 -12.38
N TYR A 373 -8.45 -7.57 -13.11
CA TYR A 373 -7.62 -7.34 -14.28
C TYR A 373 -8.42 -6.67 -15.41
N LYS A 374 -9.57 -7.25 -15.78
CA LYS A 374 -10.48 -6.71 -16.81
C LYS A 374 -10.99 -5.30 -16.45
N ALA A 375 -11.41 -5.08 -15.20
CA ALA A 375 -11.87 -3.77 -14.74
C ALA A 375 -10.77 -2.71 -14.86
N GLN A 376 -9.52 -3.03 -14.48
CA GLN A 376 -8.40 -2.11 -14.68
C GLN A 376 -8.18 -1.79 -16.17
N GLU A 377 -8.17 -2.79 -17.08
CA GLU A 377 -8.04 -2.55 -18.53
C GLU A 377 -9.12 -1.61 -19.08
N GLU A 378 -10.39 -1.81 -18.72
CA GLU A 378 -11.49 -0.96 -19.18
C GLU A 378 -11.49 0.44 -18.54
N LEU A 379 -11.18 0.55 -17.25
CA LEU A 379 -11.05 1.84 -16.57
C LEU A 379 -9.95 2.71 -17.19
N ILE A 380 -8.82 2.11 -17.61
CA ILE A 380 -7.74 2.79 -18.32
C ILE A 380 -8.20 3.29 -19.70
N LYS A 381 -8.96 2.47 -20.45
CA LYS A 381 -9.52 2.86 -21.75
C LYS A 381 -10.47 4.05 -21.60
N VAL A 382 -11.37 4.01 -20.62
CA VAL A 382 -12.29 5.12 -20.29
C VAL A 382 -11.51 6.38 -19.89
N ALA A 383 -10.54 6.27 -18.99
CA ALA A 383 -9.72 7.42 -18.58
C ALA A 383 -8.99 8.08 -19.75
N LYS A 384 -8.40 7.28 -20.65
CA LYS A 384 -7.77 7.75 -21.89
C LYS A 384 -8.76 8.46 -22.83
N GLN A 385 -9.97 7.92 -23.01
CA GLN A 385 -11.01 8.54 -23.85
C GLN A 385 -11.40 9.95 -23.37
N PHE A 386 -11.40 10.18 -22.05
CA PHE A 386 -11.75 11.48 -21.44
C PHE A 386 -10.54 12.37 -21.11
N GLY A 387 -9.32 11.94 -21.41
CA GLY A 387 -8.09 12.70 -21.11
C GLY A 387 -7.75 12.81 -19.62
N VAL A 388 -8.20 11.85 -18.80
CA VAL A 388 -8.00 11.84 -17.34
C VAL A 388 -6.81 10.96 -16.98
N LYS A 389 -5.88 11.48 -16.16
CA LYS A 389 -4.85 10.66 -15.51
C LYS A 389 -5.51 9.84 -14.40
N LEU A 390 -5.55 8.52 -14.59
CA LEU A 390 -6.09 7.58 -13.63
C LEU A 390 -4.98 7.01 -12.74
N THR A 391 -5.19 7.02 -11.43
CA THR A 391 -4.34 6.35 -10.44
C THR A 391 -5.10 5.19 -9.81
N MET A 392 -4.51 3.99 -9.81
CA MET A 392 -5.07 2.81 -9.14
C MET A 392 -4.58 2.75 -7.69
N PHE A 393 -5.50 2.77 -6.73
CA PHE A 393 -5.21 2.53 -5.33
C PHE A 393 -5.49 1.06 -4.98
N HIS A 394 -4.42 0.32 -4.75
CA HIS A 394 -4.46 -1.10 -4.43
C HIS A 394 -4.71 -1.33 -2.94
N GLY A 395 -5.90 -1.84 -2.59
CA GLY A 395 -6.27 -2.24 -1.23
C GLY A 395 -5.57 -3.50 -0.71
N ARG A 396 -5.88 -3.88 0.54
CA ARG A 396 -5.31 -5.07 1.21
C ARG A 396 -5.64 -6.39 0.48
N GLY A 397 -4.81 -7.42 0.68
CA GLY A 397 -5.02 -8.81 0.23
C GLY A 397 -4.59 -9.11 -1.22
N GLY A 398 -4.29 -8.06 -1.99
CA GLY A 398 -3.70 -8.15 -3.32
C GLY A 398 -2.26 -8.64 -3.27
N THR A 399 -1.75 -9.13 -4.41
CA THR A 399 -0.36 -9.58 -4.54
C THR A 399 0.66 -8.45 -4.31
N VAL A 400 0.27 -7.21 -4.59
CA VAL A 400 1.08 -6.00 -4.44
C VAL A 400 1.25 -5.58 -2.96
N GLY A 401 0.36 -6.01 -2.06
CA GLY A 401 0.40 -5.65 -0.64
C GLY A 401 1.18 -6.63 0.26
N ARG A 402 1.78 -7.68 -0.31
CA ARG A 402 2.37 -8.80 0.46
C ARG A 402 3.79 -8.58 0.97
N GLY A 403 4.46 -7.50 0.58
CA GLY A 403 5.86 -7.25 0.94
C GLY A 403 6.83 -8.20 0.23
N GLY A 404 8.10 -8.17 0.65
CA GLY A 404 9.17 -9.02 0.12
C GLY A 404 9.35 -8.97 -1.41
N GLY A 405 10.13 -9.92 -1.94
CA GLY A 405 10.40 -10.03 -3.39
C GLY A 405 9.15 -10.12 -4.28
N PRO A 406 8.14 -10.98 -3.99
CA PRO A 406 6.99 -11.21 -4.88
C PRO A 406 6.20 -9.96 -5.26
N THR A 407 6.28 -8.89 -4.45
CA THR A 407 5.65 -7.62 -4.76
C THR A 407 6.22 -6.97 -6.03
N HIS A 408 7.49 -7.20 -6.37
CA HIS A 408 8.11 -6.68 -7.60
C HIS A 408 7.39 -7.26 -8.83
N LEU A 409 7.33 -8.59 -8.93
CA LEU A 409 6.57 -9.30 -9.95
C LEU A 409 5.08 -8.91 -9.94
N ALA A 410 4.48 -8.73 -8.77
CA ALA A 410 3.07 -8.31 -8.66
C ALA A 410 2.80 -6.95 -9.34
N ILE A 411 3.72 -5.99 -9.22
CA ILE A 411 3.64 -4.67 -9.88
C ILE A 411 3.82 -4.83 -11.40
N LEU A 412 4.88 -5.53 -11.84
CA LEU A 412 5.13 -5.80 -13.27
C LEU A 412 3.99 -6.59 -13.94
N SER A 413 3.18 -7.31 -13.16
CA SER A 413 2.05 -8.11 -13.63
C SER A 413 0.74 -7.35 -13.86
N ARG A 414 0.66 -6.05 -13.50
CA ARG A 414 -0.55 -5.22 -13.73
C ARG A 414 -0.82 -5.03 -15.23
N PRO A 415 -2.06 -4.78 -15.67
CA PRO A 415 -2.33 -4.48 -17.07
C PRO A 415 -1.45 -3.35 -17.63
N PRO A 416 -1.17 -3.31 -18.95
CA PRO A 416 -0.50 -2.18 -19.59
C PRO A 416 -1.13 -0.85 -19.19
N ASP A 417 -0.30 0.17 -18.96
CA ASP A 417 -0.69 1.53 -18.55
C ASP A 417 -1.48 1.66 -17.23
N ALA A 418 -1.66 0.58 -16.45
CA ALA A 418 -2.40 0.62 -15.18
C ALA A 418 -1.72 1.43 -14.06
N ILE A 419 -0.43 1.70 -14.21
CA ILE A 419 0.38 2.43 -13.24
C ILE A 419 0.77 3.81 -13.79
N HIS A 420 1.35 3.86 -15.01
CA HIS A 420 1.67 5.11 -15.71
C HIS A 420 2.39 6.17 -14.81
N GLY A 421 3.40 5.68 -14.07
CA GLY A 421 4.17 6.46 -13.10
C GLY A 421 3.48 6.73 -11.74
N SER A 422 2.22 6.39 -11.54
CA SER A 422 1.50 6.61 -10.28
C SER A 422 1.06 5.29 -9.64
N LEU A 423 1.78 4.86 -8.59
CA LEU A 423 1.45 3.64 -7.84
C LEU A 423 0.99 4.01 -6.42
N ARG A 424 -0.24 3.64 -6.03
CA ARG A 424 -0.74 3.80 -4.66
C ARG A 424 -1.09 2.44 -4.06
N VAL A 425 -0.47 2.07 -2.94
CA VAL A 425 -0.54 0.70 -2.39
C VAL A 425 -0.76 0.71 -0.89
N THR A 426 -1.72 -0.07 -0.41
CA THR A 426 -1.85 -0.36 1.02
C THR A 426 -0.73 -1.28 1.51
N VAL A 427 0.13 -0.77 2.40
CA VAL A 427 0.99 -1.60 3.24
C VAL A 427 0.13 -2.16 4.37
N GLN A 428 -0.02 -3.48 4.39
CA GLN A 428 -0.75 -4.17 5.44
C GLN A 428 0.05 -4.09 6.75
N GLY A 429 -0.61 -3.77 7.87
CA GLY A 429 0.08 -3.63 9.16
C GLY A 429 0.81 -4.90 9.59
N GLU A 430 0.30 -6.09 9.26
CA GLU A 430 0.97 -7.39 9.46
C GLU A 430 2.22 -7.63 8.58
N VAL A 431 2.51 -6.74 7.62
CA VAL A 431 3.67 -6.78 6.71
C VAL A 431 4.63 -5.60 6.95
N ILE A 432 4.25 -4.64 7.82
CA ILE A 432 5.03 -3.40 8.04
C ILE A 432 6.41 -3.67 8.65
N GLU A 433 6.51 -4.64 9.57
CA GLU A 433 7.78 -5.01 10.24
C GLU A 433 8.75 -5.66 9.25
N GLN A 434 8.30 -6.67 8.48
CA GLN A 434 9.11 -7.26 7.42
C GLN A 434 9.54 -6.23 6.34
N SER A 435 8.74 -5.19 6.13
CA SER A 435 9.00 -4.18 5.10
C SER A 435 9.89 -3.02 5.56
N PHE A 436 9.82 -2.65 6.85
CA PHE A 436 10.41 -1.42 7.40
C PHE A 436 11.03 -1.57 8.81
N GLY A 437 10.98 -2.73 9.46
CA GLY A 437 11.56 -2.95 10.79
C GLY A 437 13.09 -2.97 10.81
N GLU A 438 13.72 -3.29 9.68
CA GLU A 438 15.17 -3.37 9.49
C GLU A 438 15.61 -2.39 8.38
N GLU A 439 16.76 -1.72 8.52
CA GLU A 439 17.23 -0.67 7.60
C GLU A 439 17.49 -1.13 6.16
N HIS A 440 18.12 -2.29 5.95
CA HIS A 440 18.35 -2.84 4.61
C HIS A 440 17.05 -3.33 3.99
N LEU A 441 16.13 -3.90 4.77
CA LEU A 441 14.80 -4.28 4.29
C LEU A 441 13.96 -3.05 3.90
N CYS A 442 13.98 -1.99 4.72
CA CYS A 442 13.39 -0.69 4.42
C CYS A 442 13.90 -0.15 3.08
N PHE A 443 15.23 -0.09 2.90
CA PHE A 443 15.85 0.34 1.64
C PHE A 443 15.42 -0.53 0.45
N ARG A 444 15.41 -1.86 0.59
CA ARG A 444 14.98 -2.78 -0.47
C ARG A 444 13.50 -2.61 -0.82
N THR A 445 12.63 -2.36 0.16
CA THR A 445 11.20 -2.08 -0.05
C THR A 445 11.01 -0.83 -0.91
N LEU A 446 11.64 0.30 -0.56
CA LEU A 446 11.59 1.54 -1.35
C LEU A 446 12.13 1.34 -2.77
N GLN A 447 13.28 0.67 -2.87
CA GLN A 447 13.95 0.33 -4.13
C GLN A 447 13.04 -0.50 -5.05
N ARG A 448 12.43 -1.56 -4.52
CA ARG A 448 11.57 -2.49 -5.26
C ARG A 448 10.32 -1.80 -5.79
N PHE A 449 9.61 -1.03 -4.96
CA PHE A 449 8.42 -0.29 -5.43
C PHE A 449 8.80 0.72 -6.52
N THR A 450 9.90 1.45 -6.35
CA THR A 450 10.36 2.44 -7.33
C THR A 450 10.76 1.80 -8.66
N ALA A 451 11.59 0.74 -8.60
CA ALA A 451 12.11 0.05 -9.78
C ALA A 451 11.00 -0.64 -10.60
N ALA A 452 10.08 -1.36 -9.92
CA ALA A 452 8.99 -2.05 -10.60
C ALA A 452 7.96 -1.09 -11.21
N THR A 453 7.74 0.08 -10.59
CA THR A 453 6.87 1.15 -11.12
C THR A 453 7.46 1.74 -12.40
N LEU A 454 8.77 2.01 -12.41
CA LEU A 454 9.50 2.52 -13.57
C LEU A 454 9.51 1.50 -14.72
N GLU A 455 9.88 0.25 -14.43
CA GLU A 455 9.93 -0.81 -15.44
C GLU A 455 8.54 -1.11 -16.01
N HIS A 456 7.47 -1.17 -15.20
CA HIS A 456 6.10 -1.36 -15.73
C HIS A 456 5.68 -0.23 -16.68
N GLY A 457 6.00 1.02 -16.35
CA GLY A 457 5.65 2.19 -17.18
C GLY A 457 6.41 2.27 -18.50
N MET A 458 7.61 1.70 -18.59
CA MET A 458 8.46 1.76 -19.79
C MET A 458 8.58 0.43 -20.55
N HIS A 459 8.20 -0.68 -19.90
CA HIS A 459 8.20 -2.06 -20.41
C HIS A 459 6.97 -2.82 -19.89
N PRO A 460 5.75 -2.47 -20.36
CA PRO A 460 4.52 -3.09 -19.89
C PRO A 460 4.43 -4.57 -20.29
N PRO A 461 3.74 -5.42 -19.51
CA PRO A 461 3.61 -6.84 -19.81
C PRO A 461 2.71 -7.09 -21.02
N VAL A 462 2.92 -8.22 -21.70
CA VAL A 462 2.12 -8.62 -22.87
C VAL A 462 0.69 -8.97 -22.46
N SER A 463 -0.30 -8.35 -23.12
CA SER A 463 -1.73 -8.67 -22.93
C SER A 463 -2.05 -10.14 -23.21
N PRO A 464 -3.00 -10.76 -22.48
CA PRO A 464 -3.37 -12.15 -22.68
C PRO A 464 -4.01 -12.36 -24.07
N LYS A 465 -3.61 -13.43 -24.77
CA LYS A 465 -4.23 -13.84 -26.04
C LYS A 465 -5.74 -14.12 -25.86
N PRO A 466 -6.61 -13.88 -26.87
CA PRO A 466 -8.06 -14.09 -26.75
C PRO A 466 -8.46 -15.49 -26.29
N GLU A 467 -7.76 -16.53 -26.77
CA GLU A 467 -7.95 -17.94 -26.35
C GLU A 467 -7.74 -18.15 -24.84
N ARG A 468 -6.85 -17.36 -24.21
CA ARG A 468 -6.54 -17.41 -22.78
C ARG A 468 -7.56 -16.62 -21.96
N GLN A 469 -8.01 -15.48 -22.47
CA GLN A 469 -9.07 -14.68 -21.86
C GLN A 469 -10.37 -15.51 -21.77
N ALA A 470 -10.79 -16.11 -22.89
CA ALA A 470 -11.98 -16.96 -22.96
C ALA A 470 -11.91 -18.22 -22.07
N LEU A 471 -10.69 -18.72 -21.78
CA LEU A 471 -10.50 -19.78 -20.80
C LEU A 471 -10.69 -19.25 -19.37
N LEU A 472 -10.10 -18.10 -19.04
CA LEU A 472 -10.23 -17.47 -17.72
C LEU A 472 -11.66 -17.04 -17.40
N ASP A 473 -12.42 -16.55 -18.37
CA ASP A 473 -13.85 -16.23 -18.21
C ASP A 473 -14.67 -17.49 -17.85
N LYS A 474 -14.43 -18.62 -18.54
CA LYS A 474 -15.07 -19.91 -18.21
C LYS A 474 -14.66 -20.40 -16.82
N MET A 475 -13.39 -20.27 -16.47
CA MET A 475 -12.88 -20.66 -15.15
C MET A 475 -13.54 -19.83 -14.04
N ALA A 476 -13.68 -18.52 -14.24
CA ALA A 476 -14.28 -17.62 -13.26
C ALA A 476 -15.76 -17.94 -12.98
N ILE A 477 -16.54 -18.25 -14.02
CA ILE A 477 -17.95 -18.64 -13.86
C ILE A 477 -18.08 -19.90 -12.98
N VAL A 478 -17.29 -20.94 -13.28
CA VAL A 478 -17.32 -22.20 -12.51
C VAL A 478 -16.84 -21.99 -11.08
N ALA A 479 -15.75 -21.25 -10.90
CA ALA A 479 -15.15 -20.95 -9.60
C ALA A 479 -16.10 -20.15 -8.69
N THR A 480 -16.75 -19.12 -9.22
CA THR A 480 -17.73 -18.31 -8.50
C THR A 480 -18.96 -19.13 -8.09
N GLU A 481 -19.48 -19.96 -8.99
CA GLU A 481 -20.66 -20.79 -8.70
C GLU A 481 -20.38 -21.84 -7.63
N GLU A 482 -19.26 -22.56 -7.74
CA GLU A 482 -18.83 -23.55 -6.73
C GLU A 482 -18.60 -22.88 -5.37
N TYR A 483 -17.85 -21.77 -5.32
CA TYR A 483 -17.63 -21.00 -4.10
C TYR A 483 -18.96 -20.56 -3.46
N ARG A 484 -19.85 -19.93 -4.25
CA ARG A 484 -21.11 -19.40 -3.72
C ARG A 484 -22.07 -20.52 -3.28
N SER A 485 -22.02 -21.69 -3.92
CA SER A 485 -22.82 -22.86 -3.50
C SER A 485 -22.50 -23.30 -2.07
N ILE A 486 -21.22 -23.29 -1.67
CA ILE A 486 -20.78 -23.67 -0.33
C ILE A 486 -20.93 -22.50 0.65
N VAL A 487 -20.46 -21.32 0.26
CA VAL A 487 -20.27 -20.17 1.17
C VAL A 487 -21.56 -19.42 1.47
N PHE A 488 -22.52 -19.43 0.55
CA PHE A 488 -23.80 -18.71 0.70
C PHE A 488 -25.04 -19.61 0.62
N ARG A 489 -24.96 -20.82 0.04
CA ARG A 489 -26.14 -21.70 -0.14
C ARG A 489 -26.17 -22.95 0.75
N GLU A 490 -25.05 -23.45 1.28
CA GLU A 490 -25.05 -24.58 2.23
C GLU A 490 -25.48 -24.11 3.65
N PRO A 491 -26.63 -24.53 4.19
CA PRO A 491 -27.16 -23.97 5.43
C PRO A 491 -26.30 -24.25 6.67
N ARG A 492 -25.51 -25.35 6.66
CA ARG A 492 -24.71 -25.78 7.81
C ARG A 492 -23.33 -25.12 7.87
N ASP A 493 -22.86 -24.52 6.78
CA ASP A 493 -21.54 -23.91 6.67
C ASP A 493 -21.34 -22.81 7.73
N LEU A 494 -22.34 -21.94 7.95
CA LEU A 494 -22.31 -20.92 9.02
C LEU A 494 -22.17 -21.50 10.43
N VAL A 495 -22.79 -22.65 10.71
CA VAL A 495 -22.70 -23.33 12.02
C VAL A 495 -21.32 -23.96 12.18
N TRP A 496 -20.84 -24.66 11.15
CA TRP A 496 -19.49 -25.24 11.12
C TRP A 496 -18.42 -24.17 11.32
N ARG A 497 -18.59 -22.99 10.71
CA ARG A 497 -17.70 -21.83 10.85
C ARG A 497 -17.64 -21.24 12.25
N ARG A 498 -18.78 -21.19 12.94
CA ARG A 498 -18.87 -20.70 14.33
C ARG A 498 -18.17 -21.64 15.31
N ILE A 499 -18.31 -22.95 15.10
CA ILE A 499 -17.74 -23.99 15.98
C ILE A 499 -16.25 -24.18 15.73
N TYR A 500 -15.83 -24.37 14.48
CA TYR A 500 -14.47 -24.84 14.18
C TYR A 500 -13.41 -23.72 14.20
N TYR A 501 -13.73 -22.52 13.67
CA TYR A 501 -12.74 -21.44 13.48
C TYR A 501 -12.62 -20.48 14.66
N GLY A 502 -13.30 -20.77 15.78
CA GLY A 502 -13.35 -19.86 16.93
C GLY A 502 -13.82 -18.46 16.56
N SER A 503 -14.65 -18.32 15.52
CA SER A 503 -15.11 -17.01 15.03
C SER A 503 -16.01 -16.29 16.03
N LEU A 504 -16.60 -17.02 16.98
CA LEU A 504 -17.20 -16.45 18.19
C LEU A 504 -16.13 -15.91 19.16
N CYS A 505 -15.07 -16.67 19.44
CA CYS A 505 -13.97 -16.27 20.32
C CYS A 505 -13.17 -15.07 19.77
N GLY A 506 -12.97 -14.99 18.45
CA GLY A 506 -12.31 -13.85 17.80
C GLY A 506 -13.05 -12.51 17.98
N ASN A 507 -14.35 -12.56 18.28
CA ASN A 507 -15.18 -11.39 18.61
C ASN A 507 -15.39 -11.20 20.12
N GLY A 508 -15.07 -12.21 20.94
CA GLY A 508 -15.25 -12.20 22.41
C GLY A 508 -13.94 -12.08 23.22
N VAL A 509 -12.78 -12.09 22.56
CA VAL A 509 -11.46 -11.87 23.17
C VAL A 509 -10.93 -10.51 22.72
N ASP A 510 -10.52 -9.67 23.68
CA ASP A 510 -10.07 -8.28 23.52
C ASP A 510 -8.76 -8.12 22.72
N LEU A 511 -8.83 -8.40 21.41
CA LEU A 511 -7.68 -8.39 20.50
C LEU A 511 -7.42 -7.01 19.87
N MET A 512 -8.50 -6.24 19.63
CA MET A 512 -8.50 -4.81 19.24
C MET A 512 -9.96 -4.31 19.22
N ARG A 513 -10.18 -3.01 18.99
CA ARG A 513 -11.49 -2.32 19.17
C ARG A 513 -12.60 -2.70 18.15
N VAL A 514 -12.47 -3.80 17.41
CA VAL A 514 -13.42 -4.24 16.38
C VAL A 514 -14.63 -4.92 17.03
N ARG A 515 -15.72 -4.17 17.25
CA ARG A 515 -17.00 -4.71 17.74
C ARG A 515 -17.92 -5.09 16.57
N SER A 516 -17.97 -6.39 16.27
CA SER A 516 -18.99 -6.96 15.39
C SER A 516 -20.36 -7.00 16.11
N PHE A 517 -21.23 -6.01 15.89
CA PHE A 517 -22.60 -6.04 16.38
C PHE A 517 -23.41 -7.12 15.65
N LEU A 518 -23.77 -8.23 16.31
CA LEU A 518 -24.63 -9.27 15.71
C LEU A 518 -26.10 -8.81 15.62
N LEU A 519 -26.62 -8.77 14.39
CA LEU A 519 -28.02 -9.06 14.06
C LEU A 519 -28.13 -10.58 13.94
N VAL A 520 -29.14 -11.16 14.59
CA VAL A 520 -29.26 -12.61 14.80
C VAL A 520 -29.45 -13.38 13.48
N ASP A 521 -30.07 -12.76 12.47
CA ASP A 521 -30.61 -13.44 11.27
C ASP A 521 -29.90 -13.14 9.93
N GLY A 522 -28.72 -12.50 9.95
CA GLY A 522 -28.14 -11.88 8.73
C GLY A 522 -27.35 -12.78 7.76
N GLY A 523 -27.04 -14.04 8.09
CA GLY A 523 -26.10 -14.87 7.30
C GLY A 523 -24.70 -14.23 7.11
N MET A 524 -23.94 -14.66 6.09
CA MET A 524 -22.67 -13.98 5.72
C MET A 524 -22.89 -12.58 5.11
N VAL A 525 -24.11 -12.31 4.62
CA VAL A 525 -24.47 -11.09 3.90
C VAL A 525 -24.81 -9.95 4.89
N GLY A 526 -25.08 -10.25 6.15
CA GLY A 526 -25.54 -9.30 7.17
C GLY A 526 -24.55 -8.19 7.51
N ARG A 527 -25.09 -7.01 7.86
CA ARG A 527 -24.37 -5.76 8.23
C ARG A 527 -23.22 -5.95 9.24
N CYS A 528 -23.32 -7.00 10.03
CA CYS A 528 -22.44 -7.40 11.14
C CYS A 528 -21.08 -7.95 10.67
N TRP A 529 -21.05 -8.57 9.49
CA TRP A 529 -19.83 -9.01 8.81
C TRP A 529 -19.20 -7.89 7.95
N ARG A 530 -19.77 -6.66 7.96
CA ARG A 530 -19.37 -5.54 7.08
C ARG A 530 -18.87 -4.25 7.76
N LEU A 531 -19.03 -4.07 9.08
CA LEU A 531 -18.69 -2.80 9.77
C LEU A 531 -17.20 -2.63 10.17
N GLN A 532 -16.50 -1.80 9.39
CA GLN A 532 -15.34 -0.94 9.74
C GLN A 532 -13.93 -1.58 9.93
N PRO A 533 -12.83 -0.78 10.07
CA PRO A 533 -11.86 -0.53 8.99
C PRO A 533 -10.65 -1.50 9.01
N ASN A 534 -10.57 -2.36 10.02
CA ASN A 534 -9.50 -3.34 10.21
C ASN A 534 -10.03 -4.75 9.90
N TYR A 535 -10.40 -4.97 8.63
CA TYR A 535 -11.14 -6.15 8.22
C TYR A 535 -10.28 -7.41 8.08
N LEU A 536 -10.09 -8.09 9.21
CA LEU A 536 -9.39 -9.37 9.26
C LEU A 536 -10.18 -10.47 9.97
N GLY A 537 -11.43 -10.22 10.39
CA GLY A 537 -12.31 -11.18 11.09
C GLY A 537 -12.39 -12.57 10.44
N PRO A 538 -12.88 -12.70 9.18
CA PRO A 538 -12.84 -13.97 8.47
C PRO A 538 -11.41 -14.49 8.35
N VAL A 539 -10.54 -13.77 7.65
CA VAL A 539 -9.20 -14.25 7.27
C VAL A 539 -8.38 -14.70 8.49
N LEU A 540 -8.35 -13.95 9.61
CA LEU A 540 -7.71 -14.37 10.87
C LEU A 540 -8.36 -15.62 11.47
N SER A 541 -9.70 -15.69 11.53
CA SER A 541 -10.37 -16.87 12.11
C SER A 541 -9.99 -18.14 11.34
N TRP A 542 -9.90 -18.05 10.02
CA TRP A 542 -9.44 -19.12 9.15
C TRP A 542 -7.93 -19.40 9.26
N THR A 543 -7.08 -18.39 9.49
CA THR A 543 -5.63 -18.55 9.64
C THR A 543 -5.22 -19.08 11.03
N ARG A 544 -6.04 -18.89 12.07
CA ARG A 544 -5.70 -19.28 13.45
C ARG A 544 -5.79 -20.79 13.73
N THR A 545 -6.51 -21.55 12.93
CA THR A 545 -6.81 -22.97 13.18
C THR A 545 -5.91 -23.95 12.42
N ILE A 546 -4.61 -23.69 12.34
CA ILE A 546 -3.69 -24.48 11.51
C ILE A 546 -2.97 -25.56 12.35
N PRO A 547 -3.37 -26.84 12.24
CA PRO A 547 -2.45 -27.96 12.22
C PRO A 547 -2.01 -28.22 10.77
N SER A 548 -0.98 -27.52 10.32
CA SER A 548 -0.24 -27.63 9.03
C SER A 548 -0.98 -27.61 7.67
N ASN A 549 -2.28 -27.90 7.57
CA ASN A 549 -2.95 -28.18 6.29
C ASN A 549 -4.27 -27.43 6.02
N ILE A 550 -4.88 -26.73 7.00
CA ILE A 550 -6.24 -26.19 6.85
C ILE A 550 -6.32 -24.71 7.29
N ALA A 551 -6.35 -23.81 6.31
CA ALA A 551 -6.54 -22.37 6.53
C ALA A 551 -7.53 -21.80 5.50
N LEU A 552 -8.84 -21.81 5.78
CA LEU A 552 -9.86 -21.86 4.72
C LEU A 552 -10.04 -20.59 3.86
N SER A 553 -9.65 -19.41 4.35
CA SER A 553 -9.50 -18.19 3.52
C SER A 553 -8.43 -18.32 2.43
N SER A 554 -7.47 -19.21 2.66
CA SER A 554 -6.40 -19.62 1.74
C SER A 554 -6.57 -21.06 1.21
N LEU A 555 -7.58 -21.82 1.66
CA LEU A 555 -8.00 -23.09 1.03
C LEU A 555 -8.86 -22.87 -0.21
N SER A 556 -8.90 -21.64 -0.74
CA SER A 556 -8.88 -21.55 -2.19
C SER A 556 -7.76 -22.43 -2.76
N GLY A 557 -6.66 -22.71 -2.06
CA GLY A 557 -5.60 -23.64 -2.51
C GLY A 557 -6.03 -25.09 -2.79
N ASP A 558 -6.96 -25.67 -2.03
CA ASP A 558 -7.46 -27.04 -2.30
C ASP A 558 -8.60 -27.05 -3.32
N TRP A 559 -9.48 -26.03 -3.31
CA TRP A 559 -10.50 -25.85 -4.34
C TRP A 559 -9.91 -25.42 -5.69
N GLN A 560 -8.89 -24.57 -5.70
CA GLN A 560 -8.08 -24.25 -6.88
C GLN A 560 -7.25 -25.46 -7.32
N GLN A 561 -6.78 -26.33 -6.42
CA GLN A 561 -6.20 -27.62 -6.84
C GLN A 561 -7.25 -28.52 -7.49
N TRP A 562 -8.44 -28.63 -6.92
CA TRP A 562 -9.53 -29.43 -7.49
C TRP A 562 -9.97 -28.87 -8.84
N MET A 563 -10.17 -27.56 -8.94
CA MET A 563 -10.55 -26.84 -10.15
C MET A 563 -9.46 -26.88 -11.22
N ILE A 564 -8.19 -26.69 -10.85
CA ILE A 564 -7.05 -26.89 -11.76
C ILE A 564 -7.00 -28.34 -12.24
N ARG A 565 -7.20 -29.33 -11.36
CA ARG A 565 -7.33 -30.74 -11.77
C ARG A 565 -8.52 -30.93 -12.70
N TYR A 566 -9.70 -30.41 -12.38
CA TYR A 566 -10.92 -30.47 -13.18
C TYR A 566 -10.69 -29.86 -14.57
N LEU A 567 -10.03 -28.72 -14.68
CA LEU A 567 -9.68 -28.07 -15.95
C LEU A 567 -8.59 -28.83 -16.73
N LEU A 568 -7.59 -29.40 -16.03
CA LEU A 568 -6.59 -30.30 -16.62
C LEU A 568 -7.23 -31.59 -17.18
N TYR A 569 -8.29 -32.10 -16.54
CA TYR A 569 -9.03 -33.28 -16.98
C TYR A 569 -10.11 -32.96 -18.03
N SER A 570 -10.73 -31.79 -17.99
CA SER A 570 -11.83 -31.38 -18.89
C SER A 570 -11.36 -30.70 -20.19
N GLN A 571 -10.12 -30.20 -20.21
CA GLN A 571 -9.46 -29.60 -21.39
C GLN A 571 -8.00 -30.09 -21.50
N PRO A 572 -7.75 -31.39 -21.71
CA PRO A 572 -6.39 -31.91 -21.86
C PRO A 572 -5.75 -31.42 -23.18
N GLY A 573 -4.55 -30.87 -23.09
CA GLY A 573 -3.72 -30.48 -24.24
C GLY A 573 -3.16 -29.05 -24.21
N PRO A 574 -2.37 -28.65 -25.23
CA PRO A 574 -1.65 -27.37 -25.27
C PRO A 574 -2.55 -26.13 -25.45
N LYS A 575 -3.85 -26.31 -25.69
CA LYS A 575 -4.86 -25.23 -25.72
C LYS A 575 -5.67 -25.11 -24.42
N GLY A 576 -5.51 -26.05 -23.49
CA GLY A 576 -6.17 -26.04 -22.17
C GLY A 576 -5.30 -25.45 -21.07
N PHE A 577 -5.58 -25.81 -19.81
CA PHE A 577 -4.89 -25.24 -18.65
C PHE A 577 -3.36 -25.49 -18.66
N HIS A 578 -2.88 -26.58 -19.28
CA HIS A 578 -1.44 -26.78 -19.51
C HIS A 578 -0.81 -25.67 -20.37
N GLY A 579 -1.44 -25.29 -21.48
CA GLY A 579 -0.99 -24.17 -22.33
C GLY A 579 -1.07 -22.81 -21.64
N LEU A 580 -1.96 -22.69 -20.65
CA LEU A 580 -2.08 -21.51 -19.79
C LEU A 580 -0.94 -21.46 -18.75
N LEU A 581 -0.54 -22.59 -18.15
CA LEU A 581 0.61 -22.66 -17.22
C LEU A 581 1.94 -22.38 -17.91
N TYR A 582 2.20 -22.98 -19.07
CA TYR A 582 3.41 -22.77 -19.87
C TYR A 582 3.37 -21.49 -20.72
N SER A 583 2.42 -20.59 -20.45
CA SER A 583 2.10 -19.44 -21.30
C SER A 583 3.11 -18.29 -21.28
N GLY A 584 3.99 -18.25 -20.27
CA GLY A 584 4.84 -17.10 -19.94
C GLY A 584 4.08 -15.86 -19.45
N TRP A 585 2.77 -15.93 -19.23
CA TRP A 585 1.96 -14.75 -18.90
C TRP A 585 2.16 -14.34 -17.43
N VAL A 586 2.90 -13.24 -17.25
CA VAL A 586 3.36 -12.67 -15.98
C VAL A 586 2.21 -12.50 -14.96
N THR A 587 1.03 -12.07 -15.39
CA THR A 587 -0.17 -11.95 -14.56
C THR A 587 -0.60 -13.28 -13.96
N LEU A 588 -0.69 -14.36 -14.75
CA LEU A 588 -1.03 -15.67 -14.21
C LEU A 588 0.02 -16.20 -13.23
N LEU A 589 1.31 -15.98 -13.52
CA LEU A 589 2.38 -16.37 -12.59
C LEU A 589 2.21 -15.67 -11.24
N ALA A 590 2.03 -14.35 -11.23
CA ALA A 590 1.76 -13.58 -10.01
C ALA A 590 0.49 -14.04 -9.28
N LEU A 591 -0.57 -14.44 -10.01
CA LEU A 591 -1.80 -14.98 -9.43
C LEU A 591 -1.58 -16.36 -8.79
N LEU A 592 -0.91 -17.28 -9.49
CA LEU A 592 -0.68 -18.65 -9.05
C LEU A 592 0.34 -18.75 -7.92
N ASP A 593 1.44 -17.99 -7.97
CA ASP A 593 2.40 -17.92 -6.85
C ASP A 593 1.73 -17.34 -5.60
N SER A 594 0.71 -16.50 -5.76
CA SER A 594 -0.09 -16.02 -4.63
C SER A 594 -0.98 -17.08 -3.96
N ALA A 595 -1.25 -18.17 -4.68
CA ALA A 595 -2.04 -19.33 -4.25
C ALA A 595 -1.18 -20.55 -3.87
N TYR A 596 0.09 -20.62 -4.29
CA TYR A 596 0.93 -21.82 -4.16
C TYR A 596 2.36 -21.53 -3.69
N ALA A 597 2.63 -21.67 -2.39
CA ALA A 597 3.98 -21.57 -1.85
C ALA A 597 4.86 -22.83 -2.06
N LEU A 598 4.29 -24.05 -2.03
CA LEU A 598 5.10 -25.30 -2.07
C LEU A 598 4.54 -26.50 -2.87
N GLY A 599 3.22 -26.66 -3.02
CA GLY A 599 2.63 -27.90 -3.53
C GLY A 599 2.82 -28.15 -5.04
N MET A 600 2.42 -27.18 -5.86
CA MET A 600 2.32 -27.35 -7.32
C MET A 600 3.67 -27.50 -8.04
N ARG A 601 4.74 -26.81 -7.61
CA ARG A 601 6.07 -26.99 -8.22
C ARG A 601 6.56 -28.44 -8.18
N LYS A 602 6.27 -29.19 -7.11
CA LYS A 602 6.62 -30.63 -7.00
C LYS A 602 5.75 -31.55 -7.86
N LEU A 603 4.55 -31.11 -8.25
CA LEU A 603 3.66 -31.84 -9.17
C LEU A 603 4.00 -31.54 -10.63
N ILE A 604 4.36 -30.30 -10.94
CA ILE A 604 4.77 -29.84 -12.27
C ILE A 604 6.16 -30.36 -12.64
N LEU A 605 7.08 -30.52 -11.69
CA LEU A 605 8.41 -31.12 -11.92
C LEU A 605 8.43 -32.68 -11.88
N LYS A 606 7.27 -33.32 -11.66
CA LYS A 606 7.12 -34.79 -11.63
C LYS A 606 6.36 -35.36 -12.83
N ARG A 607 5.95 -34.50 -13.77
CA ARG A 607 5.32 -34.84 -15.06
C ARG A 607 6.08 -34.14 -16.17
#